data_AF-A0A1V3QXP9-F1
#
_entry.id   AF-A0A1V3QXP9-F1
#
_cell.length_a   1.000
_cell.length_b   1.000
_cell.length_c   1.000
_cell.angle_alpha   90.00
_cell.angle_beta   90.00
_cell.angle_gamma   90.00
#
_symmetry.space_group_name_H-M   'P 1'
#
loop_
_entity.id
_entity.type
_entity.pdbx_description
1 polymer ?
#
loop_
_entity_poly.entity_id
_entity_poly.type
_entity_poly.pdbx_seq_one_letter_code
_entity_poly.pdbx_strand_id
1 'polypeptide(L)' 'MKTITIKVDSKDVSRYNLEKTSSMDFGDLVDKITQDFAKQALKNAQTIAKKTGLSNLSPEEIDLEIKAIRDESHS' A
#
# COMPACT_ATOMS: atom_id res chain seq x y z
N MET A 1 24.71 -8.20 -17.38
CA MET A 1 23.23 -8.16 -17.31
C MET A 1 22.67 -9.40 -17.97
N LYS A 2 21.58 -9.97 -17.45
CA LYS A 2 20.92 -11.16 -18.00
C LYS A 2 19.46 -10.81 -18.27
N THR A 3 18.99 -11.09 -19.48
CA THR A 3 17.61 -10.85 -19.88
C THR A 3 16.77 -12.09 -19.62
N ILE A 4 15.62 -11.91 -18.98
CA ILE A 4 14.64 -12.98 -18.73
C ILE A 4 13.32 -12.53 -19.35
N THR A 5 12.74 -13.38 -20.19
CA THR A 5 11.40 -13.16 -20.76
C THR A 5 10.36 -13.82 -19.87
N ILE A 6 9.38 -13.05 -19.42
CA ILE A 6 8.31 -13.51 -18.54
C ILE A 6 6.99 -13.44 -19.32
N LYS A 7 6.18 -14.49 -19.21
CA LYS A 7 4.80 -14.50 -19.74
C LYS A 7 3.88 -13.96 -18.65
N VAL A 8 3.06 -12.98 -19.01
CA VAL A 8 2.06 -12.37 -18.13
C VAL A 8 0.69 -12.39 -18.80
N ASP A 9 -0.37 -12.42 -18.00
CA ASP A 9 -1.74 -12.32 -18.49
C ASP A 9 -2.01 -10.88 -19.01
N SER A 10 -2.91 -10.73 -19.98
CA SER A 10 -3.31 -9.42 -20.50
C SER A 10 -3.87 -8.51 -19.40
N LYS A 11 -4.53 -9.10 -18.39
CA LYS A 11 -5.01 -8.34 -17.22
C LYS A 11 -3.89 -7.68 -16.43
N ASP A 12 -2.77 -8.38 -16.25
CA ASP A 12 -1.62 -7.86 -15.52
C ASP A 12 -0.88 -6.81 -16.36
N VAL A 13 -0.84 -6.97 -17.68
CA VAL A 13 -0.31 -5.95 -18.60
C VAL A 13 -1.05 -4.63 -18.44
N SER A 14 -2.38 -4.65 -18.45
CA SER A 14 -3.17 -3.42 -18.23
C SER A 14 -3.06 -2.91 -16.80
N ARG A 15 -3.05 -3.79 -15.78
CA ARG A 15 -2.91 -3.41 -14.36
C ARG A 15 -1.63 -2.61 -14.10
N TYR A 16 -0.52 -3.03 -14.70
CA TYR A 16 0.79 -2.36 -14.54
C TYR A 16 1.10 -1.35 -15.65
N ASN A 17 0.14 -1.08 -16.55
CA ASN A 17 0.25 -0.15 -17.67
C ASN A 17 1.45 -0.46 -18.60
N LEU A 18 1.62 -1.74 -18.93
CA LEU A 18 2.75 -2.26 -19.73
C LEU A 18 2.43 -2.37 -21.23
N GLU A 19 1.25 -1.94 -21.67
CA GLU A 19 0.72 -2.14 -23.03
C GLU A 19 1.62 -1.55 -24.14
N LYS A 20 2.29 -0.44 -23.82
CA LYS A 20 3.22 0.25 -24.75
C LYS A 20 4.69 0.01 -24.39
N THR A 21 4.97 -0.84 -23.41
CA THR A 21 6.32 -1.06 -22.88
C THR A 21 6.95 -2.28 -23.57
N SER A 22 7.91 -2.04 -24.44
CA SER A 22 8.62 -3.12 -25.17
C SER A 22 9.67 -3.83 -24.32
N SER A 23 10.28 -3.11 -23.38
CA SER A 23 11.26 -3.60 -22.41
C SER A 23 11.27 -2.68 -21.20
N MET A 24 11.56 -3.23 -20.03
CA MET A 24 11.78 -2.44 -18.82
C MET A 24 12.85 -3.11 -17.96
N ASP A 25 13.48 -2.32 -17.10
CA ASP A 25 14.40 -2.86 -16.12
C ASP A 25 13.63 -3.62 -15.03
N PHE A 26 14.28 -4.66 -14.49
CA PHE A 26 13.67 -5.47 -13.43
C PHE A 26 13.32 -4.64 -12.19
N GLY A 27 14.15 -3.63 -11.86
CA GLY A 27 13.88 -2.70 -10.76
C GLY A 27 12.56 -1.95 -10.95
N ASP A 28 12.35 -1.36 -12.12
CA ASP A 28 11.11 -0.64 -12.44
C ASP A 28 9.86 -1.54 -12.35
N LEU A 29 10.00 -2.82 -12.73
CA LEU A 29 8.92 -3.80 -12.62
C LEU A 29 8.60 -4.08 -11.14
N VAL A 30 9.63 -4.30 -10.33
CA VAL A 30 9.50 -4.52 -8.88
C VAL A 30 8.86 -3.30 -8.22
N ASP A 31 9.24 -2.09 -8.59
CA ASP A 31 8.68 -0.86 -8.04
C ASP A 31 7.19 -0.72 -8.34
N LYS A 32 6.78 -0.97 -9.60
CA LYS A 32 5.36 -0.97 -9.98
C LYS A 32 4.53 -1.97 -9.17
N ILE A 33 5.04 -3.19 -9.02
CA ILE A 33 4.37 -4.25 -8.26
C ILE A 33 4.26 -3.85 -6.78
N THR A 34 5.35 -3.36 -6.20
CA THR A 34 5.40 -2.92 -4.79
C THR A 34 4.42 -1.78 -4.53
N GLN A 35 4.35 -0.81 -5.44
CA GLN A 35 3.44 0.32 -5.33
C GLN A 35 1.96 -0.11 -5.39
N ASP A 36 1.64 -1.14 -6.17
CA ASP A 36 0.30 -1.72 -6.23
C ASP A 36 -0.08 -2.45 -4.92
N PHE A 37 0.84 -3.21 -4.33
CA PHE A 37 0.63 -3.80 -3.00
C PHE A 37 0.44 -2.74 -1.92
N ALA A 38 1.23 -1.66 -1.94
CA ALA A 38 1.07 -0.56 -1.01
C ALA A 38 -0.32 0.10 -1.14
N LYS A 39 -0.81 0.30 -2.36
CA LYS A 39 -2.18 0.83 -2.60
C LYS A 39 -3.26 -0.10 -2.06
N GLN A 40 -3.11 -1.42 -2.25
CA GLN A 40 -4.05 -2.41 -1.71
C GLN A 40 -4.05 -2.41 -0.18
N ALA A 41 -2.87 -2.40 0.45
CA ALA A 41 -2.72 -2.32 1.89
C ALA A 41 -3.36 -1.04 2.46
N LEU A 42 -3.12 0.11 1.81
CA LEU A 42 -3.73 1.38 2.20
C LEU A 42 -5.26 1.32 2.10
N LYS A 43 -5.81 0.79 1.01
CA LYS A 43 -7.26 0.65 0.83
C LYS A 43 -7.88 -0.25 1.89
N ASN A 44 -7.20 -1.33 2.25
CA ASN A 44 -7.63 -2.21 3.35
C ASN A 44 -7.60 -1.49 4.69
N ALA A 45 -6.51 -0.76 5.00
CA ALA A 45 -6.40 0.04 6.21
C ALA A 45 -7.53 1.08 6.31
N GLN A 46 -7.81 1.81 5.22
CA GLN A 46 -8.93 2.76 5.16
C GLN A 46 -10.29 2.08 5.37
N THR A 47 -10.48 0.88 4.82
CA THR A 47 -11.72 0.12 5.00
C THR A 47 -11.89 -0.32 6.45
N ILE A 48 -10.82 -0.77 7.10
CA ILE A 48 -10.82 -1.14 8.51
C ILE A 48 -11.12 0.10 9.36
N ALA A 49 -10.41 1.21 9.13
CA ALA A 49 -10.60 2.46 9.86
C ALA A 49 -12.06 2.98 9.78
N LYS A 50 -12.70 2.85 8.61
CA LYS A 50 -14.12 3.17 8.45
C LYS A 50 -15.03 2.24 9.24
N LYS A 51 -14.73 0.93 9.26
CA LYS A 51 -15.54 -0.07 9.96
C LYS A 51 -15.41 0.03 11.48
N THR A 52 -14.21 0.32 11.98
CA THR A 52 -13.94 0.44 13.42
C THR A 52 -14.28 1.81 13.98
N GLY A 53 -14.75 2.74 13.16
CA GLY A 53 -15.08 4.11 13.59
C GLY A 53 -13.87 5.02 13.77
N LEU A 54 -12.64 4.51 13.56
CA LEU A 54 -11.41 5.29 13.59
C LEU A 54 -11.42 6.44 12.56
N SER A 55 -12.20 6.31 11.48
CA SER A 55 -12.37 7.41 10.51
C SER A 55 -13.14 8.61 11.03
N ASN A 56 -13.82 8.48 12.17
CA ASN A 56 -14.63 9.52 12.80
C ASN A 56 -13.93 10.17 14.00
N LEU A 57 -12.76 9.67 14.40
CA LEU A 57 -11.99 10.25 15.48
C LEU A 57 -11.44 11.60 15.04
N SER A 58 -11.61 12.61 15.89
CA SER A 58 -10.90 13.88 15.71
C SER A 58 -9.41 13.68 16.01
N PRO A 59 -8.53 14.54 15.44
CA PRO A 59 -7.11 14.53 15.79
C PRO A 59 -6.87 14.65 17.31
N GLU A 60 -7.74 15.37 18.02
CA GLU A 60 -7.63 15.58 19.46
C GLU A 60 -7.95 14.30 20.25
N GLU A 61 -8.93 13.51 19.80
CA GLU A 61 -9.28 12.22 20.41
C GLU A 61 -8.17 11.19 20.21
N ILE A 62 -7.50 11.21 19.05
CA ILE A 62 -6.34 10.37 18.76
C ILE A 62 -5.16 10.74 19.68
N ASP A 63 -4.88 12.04 19.83
CA ASP A 63 -3.79 12.52 20.68
C ASP A 63 -4.02 12.18 22.16
N LEU A 64 -5.27 12.17 22.62
CA LEU A 64 -5.65 11.76 23.98
C LEU A 64 -5.41 10.26 24.21
N GLU A 65 -5.81 9.40 23.27
CA GLU A 65 -5.53 7.95 23.37
C GLU A 65 -4.02 7.65 23.37
N ILE A 66 -3.25 8.31 22.50
CA ILE A 66 -1.79 8.12 22.43
C ILE A 66 -1.13 8.55 23.75
N LYS A 67 -1.54 9.69 24.33
CA LYS A 67 -1.03 10.14 25.63
C LYS A 67 -1.39 9.16 26.75
N ALA A 68 -2.63 8.68 26.80
CA ALA A 68 -3.07 7.73 27.81
C ALA A 68 -2.23 6.44 27.82
N ILE A 69 -1.99 5.84 26.64
CA ILE A 69 -1.15 4.63 26.52
C ILE A 69 0.32 4.93 26.90
N ARG A 70 0.85 6.10 26.49
CA ARG A 70 2.23 6.48 26.79
C ARG A 70 2.47 6.74 28.28
N ASP A 71 1.47 7.28 28.96
CA ASP A 71 1.54 7.56 30.39
C ASP A 71 1.32 6.27 31.22
N GLU A 72 0.47 5.34 30.75
CA GLU A 72 0.32 3.98 31.33
C GLU A 72 1.61 3.15 31.25
N SER A 73 2.41 3.33 30.20
CA SER A 73 3.69 2.62 30.03
C SER A 73 4.84 3.23 30.85
N HIS A 74 4.57 4.31 31.61
CA HIS A 74 5.51 4.96 32.51
C HIS A 74 5.12 4.88 34.01
N SER A 75 4.07 4.14 34.39
CA SER A 75 3.77 3.72 35.78
C SER A 75 4.27 2.31 36.09
#